data_AF-A0AAJ1UVP6-F1
#
_entry.id   AF-A0AAJ1UVP6-F1
#
_cell.length_a   1.000
_cell.length_b   1.000
_cell.length_c   1.000
_cell.angle_alpha   90.00
_cell.angle_beta   90.00
_cell.angle_gamma   90.00
#
_symmetry.space_group_name_H-M   'P 1'
#
loop_
_entity.id
_entity.type
_entity.pdbx_description
1 polymer ?
#
loop_
_entity_poly.entity_id
_entity_poly.type
_entity_poly.pdbx_seq_one_letter_code
_entity_poly.pdbx_strand_id
1 'polypeptide(L)'
;MPKNIFAGVGISKADDAFTAGKEAVEMAMQEMKKQGGKNPTFGLVFCSGGKYGKDDKTVQKLVDGAHLVFGDTPWVGCTTCGEISNYGATENSCVACVISSDYLQIGIGIGNEVHKDPMKAGRTAAQQAVKNLRREKIVTPYLRYIAEKRKTSAELMRMYSYFILLFSPGLVMDVNGMEDGVLEGVCEVIGKQTPIIGGTAGDDARLIKNYEFADGKVYKDAAIAMAIYTGLRTGFEFGHGYTLTDETCVVTKSKDYVVHELDGRPAVEIYAKILKMKVDELWTPKEDIMMKMAPFAKLATKFFSGKMDPKAIPFLSIVTTNPFGIFDIHGNIAIRLPLRVGGGKNLLFVEKVPENMVLNKLEIDPKKVVEAEENAIIGAKNDATADPKILFIFDCSLRKIFSLGEEKLEKIIESIKKKYPDTQIIGFGSMGEFTFDRKSGPMANSTTVSVGVITDKLVTE
;
A
#
# COMPACT_ATOMS: atom_id res chain seq x y z
N MET A 1 24.71 -21.72 -7.04
CA MET A 1 24.67 -20.81 -8.21
C MET A 1 25.03 -19.41 -7.72
N PRO A 2 25.66 -18.55 -8.54
CA PRO A 2 25.87 -17.15 -8.16
C PRO A 2 24.51 -16.48 -7.89
N LYS A 3 24.43 -15.66 -6.84
CA LYS A 3 23.25 -14.85 -6.51
C LYS A 3 23.16 -13.67 -7.49
N ASN A 4 21.96 -13.39 -7.97
CA ASN A 4 21.67 -12.28 -8.89
C ASN A 4 21.15 -11.04 -8.16
N ILE A 5 20.71 -11.16 -6.91
CA ILE A 5 20.26 -10.05 -6.08
C ILE A 5 20.67 -10.22 -4.62
N PHE A 6 21.10 -9.11 -4.02
CA PHE A 6 21.43 -8.98 -2.60
C PHE A 6 20.53 -7.93 -1.99
N ALA A 7 20.03 -8.18 -0.79
CA ALA A 7 19.23 -7.21 -0.07
C ALA A 7 19.48 -7.32 1.43
N GLY A 8 19.35 -6.22 2.15
CA GLY A 8 19.45 -6.17 3.60
C GLY A 8 18.38 -5.27 4.18
N VAL A 9 17.91 -5.60 5.38
CA VAL A 9 16.86 -4.88 6.09
C VAL A 9 17.39 -4.43 7.44
N GLY A 10 17.10 -3.20 7.82
CA GLY A 10 17.52 -2.62 9.09
C GLY A 10 16.37 -1.97 9.80
N ILE A 11 16.50 -1.84 11.12
CA ILE A 11 15.52 -1.19 11.99
C ILE A 11 16.23 -0.31 13.01
N SER A 12 15.63 0.83 13.36
CA SER A 12 16.00 1.61 14.54
C SER A 12 14.75 2.07 15.29
N LYS A 13 14.88 2.13 16.62
CA LYS A 13 13.89 2.71 17.54
C LYS A 13 14.46 3.90 18.32
N ALA A 14 15.60 4.46 17.89
CA ALA A 14 16.24 5.60 18.54
C ALA A 14 15.28 6.79 18.72
N ASP A 15 15.44 7.55 19.80
CA ASP A 15 14.57 8.71 20.05
C ASP A 15 14.95 9.92 19.19
N ASP A 16 16.24 10.07 18.87
CA ASP A 16 16.69 11.07 17.92
C ASP A 16 16.42 10.62 16.48
N ALA A 17 15.65 11.43 15.75
CA ALA A 17 15.18 11.10 14.40
C ALA A 17 16.33 10.90 13.40
N PHE A 18 17.38 11.73 13.48
CA PHE A 18 18.56 11.60 12.62
C PHE A 18 19.27 10.27 12.86
N THR A 19 19.49 9.94 14.13
CA THR A 19 20.07 8.66 14.55
C THR A 19 19.22 7.48 14.07
N ALA A 20 17.89 7.56 14.20
CA ALA A 20 16.98 6.50 13.74
C ALA A 20 17.09 6.23 12.23
N GLY A 21 17.05 7.29 11.42
CA GLY A 21 17.20 7.16 9.97
C GLY A 21 18.57 6.60 9.57
N LYS A 22 19.64 7.09 10.22
CA LYS A 22 21.00 6.64 9.97
C LYS A 22 21.20 5.16 10.32
N GLU A 23 20.85 4.75 11.54
CA GLU A 23 21.05 3.38 12.04
C GLU A 23 20.29 2.34 11.20
N ALA A 24 19.04 2.64 10.85
CA ALA A 24 18.23 1.73 10.03
C ALA A 24 18.90 1.46 8.68
N VAL A 25 19.41 2.50 8.01
CA VAL A 25 20.08 2.34 6.71
C VAL A 25 21.47 1.73 6.85
N GLU A 26 22.24 2.06 7.88
CA GLU A 26 23.55 1.43 8.15
C GLU A 26 23.40 -0.08 8.37
N MET A 27 22.40 -0.49 9.15
CA MET A 27 22.10 -1.89 9.40
C MET A 27 21.73 -2.62 8.10
N ALA A 28 20.84 -2.03 7.28
CA ALA A 28 20.44 -2.59 5.99
C ALA A 28 21.63 -2.71 5.01
N MET A 29 22.48 -1.67 4.91
CA MET A 29 23.71 -1.68 4.12
C MET A 29 24.67 -2.79 4.56
N GLN A 30 24.86 -2.96 5.87
CA GLN A 30 25.73 -3.99 6.43
C GLN A 30 25.21 -5.39 6.10
N GLU A 31 23.91 -5.64 6.24
CA GLU A 31 23.32 -6.94 5.90
C GLU A 31 23.43 -7.25 4.41
N MET A 32 23.14 -6.27 3.54
CA MET A 32 23.29 -6.41 2.09
C MET A 32 24.74 -6.76 1.70
N LYS A 33 25.72 -6.08 2.31
CA LYS A 33 27.15 -6.34 2.10
C LYS A 33 27.59 -7.71 2.63
N LYS A 34 27.08 -8.15 3.78
CA LYS A 34 27.35 -9.51 4.32
C LYS A 34 26.91 -10.61 3.37
N GLN A 35 25.87 -10.38 2.57
CA GLN A 35 25.42 -11.33 1.56
C GLN A 35 26.26 -11.33 0.27
N GLY A 36 27.15 -10.35 0.10
CA GLY A 36 28.05 -10.22 -1.06
C GLY A 36 27.72 -9.06 -2.00
N GLY A 37 26.69 -8.27 -1.72
CA GLY A 37 26.37 -7.08 -2.51
C GLY A 37 27.38 -5.95 -2.28
N LYS A 38 27.60 -5.11 -3.28
CA LYS A 38 28.64 -4.07 -3.26
C LYS A 38 28.11 -2.68 -3.58
N ASN A 39 27.30 -2.57 -4.62
CA ASN A 39 26.75 -1.32 -5.12
C ASN A 39 25.23 -1.34 -4.93
N PRO A 40 24.69 -0.59 -3.96
CA PRO A 40 23.25 -0.43 -3.82
C PRO A 40 22.63 0.10 -5.13
N THR A 41 21.61 -0.59 -5.61
CA THR A 41 20.79 -0.17 -6.76
C THR A 41 19.75 0.86 -6.32
N PHE A 42 19.06 0.59 -5.21
CA PHE A 42 18.13 1.54 -4.58
C PHE A 42 17.84 1.17 -3.12
N GLY A 43 17.18 2.08 -2.41
CA GLY A 43 16.68 1.86 -1.05
C GLY A 43 15.22 2.24 -0.83
N LEU A 44 14.65 1.70 0.24
CA LEU A 44 13.34 2.05 0.78
C LEU A 44 13.47 2.40 2.26
N VAL A 45 12.74 3.42 2.73
CA VAL A 45 12.68 3.82 4.14
C VAL A 45 11.23 4.05 4.56
N PHE A 46 10.79 3.38 5.62
CA PHE A 46 9.46 3.56 6.21
C PHE A 46 9.61 3.87 7.69
N CYS A 47 8.90 4.86 8.19
CA CYS A 47 9.03 5.27 9.58
C CYS A 47 7.72 5.73 10.21
N SER A 48 7.59 5.49 11.52
CA SER A 48 6.48 5.95 12.34
C SER A 48 6.22 7.45 12.15
N GLY A 49 5.07 7.79 11.57
CA GLY A 49 4.70 9.19 11.38
C GLY A 49 4.33 9.88 12.69
N GLY A 50 3.86 9.13 13.68
CA GLY A 50 3.66 9.55 15.06
C GLY A 50 4.93 10.06 15.73
N LYS A 51 5.99 9.25 15.72
CA LYS A 51 7.26 9.53 16.39
C LYS A 51 8.14 10.49 15.58
N TYR A 52 8.39 10.17 14.31
CA TYR A 52 9.35 10.91 13.48
C TYR A 52 8.67 11.91 12.54
N GLY A 53 7.42 11.66 12.14
CA GLY A 53 6.59 12.56 11.32
C GLY A 53 5.77 13.62 12.09
N LYS A 54 6.05 13.87 13.37
CA LYS A 54 5.25 14.83 14.18
C LYS A 54 5.33 16.28 13.67
N ASP A 55 6.44 16.65 13.04
CA ASP A 55 6.69 17.97 12.46
C ASP A 55 7.74 17.89 11.35
N ASP A 56 7.74 18.89 10.47
CA ASP A 56 8.63 18.99 9.31
C ASP A 56 10.11 18.86 9.67
N LYS A 57 10.52 19.45 10.80
CA LYS A 57 11.92 19.48 11.22
C LYS A 57 12.39 18.12 11.69
N THR A 58 11.53 17.40 12.42
CA THR A 58 11.84 16.06 12.93
C THR A 58 11.92 15.05 11.79
N VAL A 59 10.98 15.09 10.84
CA VAL A 59 11.00 14.16 9.71
C VAL A 59 12.16 14.46 8.76
N GLN A 60 12.49 15.74 8.53
CA GLN A 60 13.67 16.10 7.74
C GLN A 60 14.96 15.60 8.39
N LYS A 61 15.10 15.66 9.72
CA LYS A 61 16.25 15.07 10.41
C LYS A 61 16.39 13.56 10.14
N LEU A 62 15.29 12.82 10.16
CA LEU A 62 15.31 11.39 9.83
C LEU A 62 15.78 11.15 8.40
N VAL A 63 15.23 11.91 7.46
CA VAL A 63 15.62 11.86 6.05
C VAL A 63 17.09 12.23 5.86
N ASP A 64 17.61 13.23 6.57
CA ASP A 64 19.02 13.62 6.54
C ASP A 64 19.93 12.49 7.06
N GLY A 65 19.52 11.83 8.14
CA GLY A 65 20.25 10.69 8.71
C GLY A 65 20.31 9.49 7.76
N ALA A 66 19.19 9.16 7.13
CA ALA A 66 19.12 8.12 6.10
C ALA A 66 19.96 8.49 4.87
N HIS A 67 19.82 9.72 4.37
CA HIS A 67 20.50 10.19 3.17
C HIS A 67 22.02 10.25 3.33
N LEU A 68 22.51 10.59 4.54
CA LEU A 68 23.94 10.54 4.86
C LEU A 68 24.56 9.17 4.53
N VAL A 69 23.81 8.09 4.75
CA VAL A 69 24.28 6.71 4.52
C VAL A 69 24.05 6.26 3.08
N PHE A 70 22.91 6.63 2.47
CA PHE A 70 22.63 6.31 1.08
C PHE A 70 23.59 7.00 0.10
N GLY A 71 24.02 8.23 0.39
CA GLY A 71 24.83 9.05 -0.51
C GLY A 71 24.11 9.22 -1.86
N ASP A 72 24.78 8.81 -2.94
CA ASP A 72 24.24 8.88 -4.31
C ASP A 72 23.28 7.73 -4.66
N THR A 73 23.06 6.78 -3.74
CA THR A 73 22.11 5.68 -3.97
C THR A 73 20.69 6.25 -4.00
N PRO A 74 19.90 6.02 -5.07
CA PRO A 74 18.53 6.51 -5.13
C PRO A 74 17.64 5.78 -4.12
N TRP A 75 16.75 6.49 -3.44
CA TRP A 75 15.85 5.89 -2.46
C TRP A 75 14.57 6.69 -2.28
N VAL A 76 13.51 5.99 -1.87
CA VAL A 76 12.20 6.60 -1.57
C VAL A 76 11.65 6.07 -0.25
N GLY A 77 10.60 6.69 0.24
CA GLY A 77 9.96 6.27 1.46
C GLY A 77 8.74 7.10 1.80
N CYS A 78 8.15 6.81 2.96
CA CYS A 78 7.09 7.62 3.53
C CYS A 78 6.99 7.42 5.04
N THR A 79 6.23 8.29 5.70
CA THR A 79 5.73 8.01 7.05
C THR A 79 4.61 6.99 7.02
N THR A 80 4.48 6.20 8.08
CA THR A 80 3.62 5.01 8.10
C THR A 80 2.75 4.91 9.36
N CYS A 81 1.83 3.94 9.36
CA CYS A 81 1.04 3.52 10.52
C CYS A 81 1.44 2.10 10.92
N GLY A 82 2.65 1.97 11.47
CA GLY A 82 3.32 0.70 11.72
C GLY A 82 4.18 0.23 10.55
N GLU A 83 5.28 -0.44 10.87
CA GLU A 83 6.32 -0.86 9.94
C GLU A 83 6.39 -2.40 9.86
N ILE A 84 6.49 -2.96 8.66
CA ILE A 84 6.59 -4.42 8.44
C ILE A 84 7.98 -4.73 7.89
N SER A 85 8.70 -5.63 8.55
CA SER A 85 10.07 -5.97 8.14
C SER A 85 10.48 -7.39 8.57
N ASN A 86 11.74 -7.76 8.35
CA ASN A 86 12.35 -8.98 8.93
C ASN A 86 12.24 -9.06 10.46
N TYR A 87 11.99 -7.94 11.13
CA TYR A 87 11.87 -7.82 12.58
C TYR A 87 10.42 -7.92 13.05
N GLY A 88 9.50 -8.33 12.18
CA GLY A 88 8.07 -8.41 12.46
C GLY A 88 7.32 -7.14 12.10
N ALA A 89 6.09 -7.04 12.60
CA ALA A 89 5.34 -5.80 12.63
C ALA A 89 5.79 -4.98 13.83
N THR A 90 6.17 -3.73 13.60
CA THR A 90 6.74 -2.85 14.62
C THR A 90 6.08 -1.49 14.61
N GLU A 91 6.18 -0.78 15.73
CA GLU A 91 5.71 0.59 15.88
C GLU A 91 6.81 1.47 16.45
N ASN A 92 6.64 2.79 16.30
CA ASN A 92 7.58 3.79 16.78
C ASN A 92 9.01 3.54 16.26
N SER A 93 9.11 2.98 15.05
CA SER A 93 10.37 2.54 14.46
C SER A 93 10.62 3.18 13.10
N CYS A 94 11.85 3.07 12.63
CA CYS A 94 12.26 3.35 11.27
C CYS A 94 12.85 2.06 10.71
N VAL A 95 12.29 1.56 9.62
CA VAL A 95 12.82 0.39 8.88
C VAL A 95 13.35 0.83 7.54
N ALA A 96 14.44 0.19 7.10
CA ALA A 96 15.03 0.44 5.80
C ALA A 96 15.33 -0.88 5.08
N CYS A 97 15.24 -0.87 3.76
CA CYS A 97 15.70 -1.96 2.90
C CYS A 97 16.66 -1.40 1.85
N VAL A 98 17.79 -2.08 1.63
CA VAL A 98 18.77 -1.73 0.60
C VAL A 98 18.94 -2.90 -0.33
N ILE A 99 18.82 -2.65 -1.63
CA ILE A 99 18.84 -3.70 -2.68
C ILE A 99 20.01 -3.45 -3.61
N SER A 100 20.72 -4.50 -4.00
CA SER A 100 21.86 -4.48 -4.94
C SER A 100 21.71 -5.59 -5.97
N SER A 101 21.63 -5.21 -7.25
CA SER A 101 21.60 -6.14 -8.38
C SER A 101 21.99 -5.43 -9.68
N ASP A 102 22.80 -6.10 -10.50
CA ASP A 102 23.12 -5.67 -11.87
C ASP A 102 21.96 -5.88 -12.86
N TYR A 103 20.88 -6.53 -12.41
CA TYR A 103 19.68 -6.84 -13.20
C TYR A 103 18.50 -5.94 -12.87
N LEU A 104 18.69 -4.95 -11.98
CA LEU A 104 17.67 -3.99 -11.58
C LEU A 104 18.06 -2.57 -11.97
N GLN A 105 17.07 -1.81 -12.39
CA GLN A 105 17.16 -0.38 -12.60
C GLN A 105 15.90 0.31 -12.14
N ILE A 106 16.06 1.56 -11.73
CA ILE A 106 14.95 2.36 -11.26
C ILE A 106 14.90 3.74 -11.91
N GLY A 107 13.72 4.33 -11.89
CA GLY A 107 13.49 5.75 -12.14
C GLY A 107 12.47 6.27 -11.14
N ILE A 108 12.81 7.35 -10.44
CA ILE A 108 11.95 7.98 -9.43
C ILE A 108 11.26 9.19 -10.07
N GLY A 109 9.99 9.37 -9.79
CA GLY A 109 9.23 10.55 -10.19
C GLY A 109 8.33 11.05 -9.07
N ILE A 110 8.16 12.38 -9.02
CA ILE A 110 7.41 13.07 -7.97
C ILE A 110 6.31 13.92 -8.62
N GLY A 111 5.08 13.72 -8.16
CA GLY A 111 3.92 14.55 -8.50
C GLY A 111 3.39 15.25 -7.27
N ASN A 112 3.50 16.58 -7.21
CA ASN A 112 3.03 17.38 -6.08
C ASN A 112 1.55 17.80 -6.23
N GLU A 113 1.00 18.37 -5.16
CA GLU A 113 -0.38 18.89 -5.09
C GLU A 113 -1.43 17.78 -5.30
N VAL A 114 -1.21 16.58 -4.70
CA VAL A 114 -2.17 15.45 -4.79
C VAL A 114 -3.55 15.90 -4.32
N HIS A 115 -3.64 16.68 -3.25
CA HIS A 115 -4.90 17.17 -2.71
C HIS A 115 -5.69 18.11 -3.62
N LYS A 116 -5.03 18.71 -4.61
CA LYS A 116 -5.64 19.63 -5.56
C LYS A 116 -6.04 18.95 -6.86
N ASP A 117 -5.18 18.08 -7.37
CA ASP A 117 -5.40 17.35 -8.63
C ASP A 117 -4.65 16.00 -8.58
N PRO A 118 -5.26 14.96 -8.00
CA PRO A 118 -4.60 13.69 -7.78
C PRO A 118 -4.23 12.99 -9.09
N MET A 119 -5.08 13.14 -10.12
CA MET A 119 -4.82 12.58 -11.45
C MET A 119 -3.60 13.22 -12.10
N LYS A 120 -3.48 14.55 -12.05
CA LYS A 120 -2.29 15.24 -12.55
C LYS A 120 -1.04 14.90 -11.75
N ALA A 121 -1.14 14.79 -10.43
CA ALA A 121 -0.02 14.39 -9.58
C ALA A 121 0.47 12.98 -9.95
N GLY A 122 -0.43 11.99 -10.02
CA GLY A 122 -0.11 10.63 -10.45
C GLY A 122 0.50 10.57 -11.86
N ARG A 123 -0.09 11.29 -12.82
CA ARG A 123 0.45 11.40 -14.19
C ARG A 123 1.87 11.98 -14.20
N THR A 124 2.11 13.03 -13.43
CA THR A 124 3.41 13.70 -13.33
C THR A 124 4.46 12.77 -12.70
N ALA A 125 4.10 12.09 -11.62
CA ALA A 125 4.98 11.13 -10.95
C ALA A 125 5.39 10.01 -11.92
N ALA A 126 4.43 9.40 -12.62
CA ALA A 126 4.71 8.35 -13.59
C ALA A 126 5.56 8.84 -14.79
N GLN A 127 5.25 10.02 -15.34
CA GLN A 127 6.03 10.61 -16.44
C GLN A 127 7.49 10.83 -16.04
N GLN A 128 7.73 11.37 -14.85
CA GLN A 128 9.09 11.57 -14.34
C GLN A 128 9.79 10.23 -14.08
N ALA A 129 9.11 9.27 -13.47
CA ALA A 129 9.66 7.94 -13.18
C ALA A 129 10.11 7.23 -14.46
N VAL A 130 9.26 7.22 -15.50
CA VAL A 130 9.57 6.63 -16.81
C VAL A 130 10.71 7.38 -17.50
N LYS A 131 10.71 8.72 -17.46
CA LYS A 131 11.80 9.55 -18.03
C LYS A 131 13.14 9.28 -17.34
N ASN A 132 13.13 9.08 -16.03
CA ASN A 132 14.34 8.88 -15.22
C ASN A 132 14.85 7.44 -15.25
N LEU A 133 14.12 6.49 -15.83
CA LEU A 133 14.49 5.09 -15.95
C LEU A 133 15.54 4.87 -17.06
N ARG A 134 16.82 4.73 -16.68
CA ARG A 134 17.96 4.67 -17.62
C ARG A 134 18.28 3.26 -18.16
N ARG A 135 17.44 2.73 -19.04
CA ARG A 135 17.47 1.34 -19.58
C ARG A 135 18.78 0.89 -20.25
N GLU A 136 19.59 1.83 -20.71
CA GLU A 136 20.72 1.59 -21.62
C GLU A 136 21.96 0.98 -20.95
N LYS A 137 22.00 0.90 -19.61
CA LYS A 137 23.22 0.60 -18.85
C LYS A 137 23.32 -0.83 -18.29
N ILE A 138 22.40 -1.74 -18.60
CA ILE A 138 22.36 -3.07 -17.96
C ILE A 138 22.13 -4.23 -18.93
N VAL A 139 22.36 -5.46 -18.45
CA VAL A 139 22.23 -6.72 -19.20
C VAL A 139 20.76 -7.11 -19.45
N THR A 140 19.79 -6.48 -18.79
CA THR A 140 18.37 -6.87 -18.85
C THR A 140 17.77 -6.92 -20.26
N PRO A 141 18.02 -5.95 -21.19
CA PRO A 141 17.56 -6.08 -22.57
C PRO A 141 18.11 -7.33 -23.28
N TYR A 142 19.36 -7.70 -22.98
CA TYR A 142 19.98 -8.92 -23.51
C TYR A 142 19.41 -10.20 -22.89
N LEU A 143 19.14 -10.20 -21.58
CA LEU A 143 18.42 -11.31 -20.93
C LEU A 143 17.04 -11.52 -21.55
N ARG A 144 16.35 -10.43 -21.91
CA ARG A 144 15.05 -10.53 -22.58
C ARG A 144 15.18 -11.15 -23.96
N TYR A 145 16.18 -10.75 -24.75
CA TYR A 145 16.49 -11.41 -26.01
C TYR A 145 16.77 -12.92 -25.86
N ILE A 146 17.49 -13.32 -24.80
CA ILE A 146 17.72 -14.74 -24.51
C ILE A 146 16.41 -15.44 -24.11
N ALA A 147 15.58 -14.82 -23.29
CA ALA A 147 14.29 -15.38 -22.88
C ALA A 147 13.40 -15.64 -24.10
N GLU A 148 13.31 -14.70 -25.05
CA GLU A 148 12.56 -14.85 -26.31
C GLU A 148 12.96 -16.09 -27.11
N LYS A 149 14.24 -16.52 -27.02
CA LYS A 149 14.72 -17.73 -27.70
C LYS A 149 14.49 -19.03 -26.94
N ARG A 150 14.33 -18.96 -25.62
CA ARG A 150 14.34 -20.14 -24.73
C ARG A 150 12.97 -20.48 -24.16
N LYS A 151 12.11 -19.47 -24.01
CA LYS A 151 10.81 -19.57 -23.37
C LYS A 151 9.72 -19.78 -24.39
N THR A 152 8.66 -20.46 -23.96
CA THR A 152 7.44 -20.57 -24.76
C THR A 152 6.75 -19.22 -24.87
N SER A 153 5.92 -19.02 -25.90
CA SER A 153 5.12 -17.79 -26.04
C SER A 153 4.24 -17.53 -24.81
N ALA A 154 3.71 -18.58 -24.17
CA ALA A 154 2.91 -18.46 -22.96
C ALA A 154 3.72 -17.96 -21.75
N GLU A 155 4.98 -18.40 -21.59
CA GLU A 155 5.87 -17.88 -20.56
C GLU A 155 6.25 -16.42 -20.82
N LEU A 156 6.60 -16.08 -22.06
CA LEU A 156 6.96 -14.71 -22.46
C LEU A 156 5.82 -13.73 -22.22
N MET A 157 4.59 -14.12 -22.57
CA MET A 157 3.40 -13.32 -22.31
C MET A 157 3.14 -13.12 -20.81
N ARG A 158 3.59 -14.02 -19.93
CA ARG A 158 3.42 -13.93 -18.47
C ARG A 158 4.56 -13.21 -17.75
N MET A 159 5.68 -12.94 -18.42
CA MET A 159 6.80 -12.22 -17.84
C MET A 159 6.47 -10.74 -17.57
N TYR A 160 6.80 -10.28 -16.38
CA TYR A 160 6.90 -8.86 -16.04
C TYR A 160 8.34 -8.40 -16.21
N SER A 161 8.52 -7.26 -16.88
CA SER A 161 9.82 -6.57 -16.90
C SER A 161 9.78 -5.25 -16.18
N TYR A 162 8.58 -4.72 -15.95
CA TYR A 162 8.36 -3.44 -15.31
C TYR A 162 7.31 -3.61 -14.22
N PHE A 163 7.48 -2.88 -13.13
CA PHE A 163 6.43 -2.61 -12.14
C PHE A 163 6.71 -1.28 -11.46
N ILE A 164 5.70 -0.72 -10.79
CA ILE A 164 5.80 0.53 -10.05
C ILE A 164 5.64 0.25 -8.55
N LEU A 165 6.53 0.82 -7.73
CA LEU A 165 6.23 1.08 -6.33
C LEU A 165 5.64 2.48 -6.24
N LEU A 166 4.42 2.61 -5.70
CA LEU A 166 3.68 3.87 -5.61
C LEU A 166 3.40 4.24 -4.15
N PHE A 167 3.84 5.42 -3.75
CA PHE A 167 3.53 6.00 -2.44
C PHE A 167 2.83 7.33 -2.64
N SER A 168 1.75 7.59 -1.93
CA SER A 168 1.05 8.88 -1.98
C SER A 168 0.62 9.31 -0.59
N PRO A 169 0.14 10.55 -0.40
CA PRO A 169 -0.45 10.97 0.86
C PRO A 169 -1.65 10.09 1.18
N GLY A 170 -1.80 9.73 2.45
CA GLY A 170 -2.96 9.02 2.97
C GLY A 170 -3.94 9.93 3.68
N LEU A 171 -4.99 9.32 4.22
CA LEU A 171 -6.10 10.01 4.87
C LEU A 171 -5.64 10.97 5.98
N VAL A 172 -6.09 12.23 5.87
CA VAL A 172 -6.01 13.25 6.92
C VAL A 172 -7.40 13.83 7.13
N MET A 173 -7.73 14.33 8.33
CA MET A 173 -9.13 14.67 8.70
C MET A 173 -9.88 15.59 7.73
N ASP A 174 -9.17 16.48 7.04
CA ASP A 174 -9.76 17.49 6.15
C ASP A 174 -9.69 17.11 4.67
N VAL A 175 -9.09 15.97 4.32
CA VAL A 175 -8.99 15.52 2.92
C VAL A 175 -9.22 14.02 2.78
N ASN A 176 -10.20 13.68 1.95
CA ASN A 176 -10.60 12.30 1.69
C ASN A 176 -9.79 11.65 0.56
N GLY A 177 -9.85 10.31 0.54
CA GLY A 177 -9.15 9.40 -0.37
C GLY A 177 -9.00 9.91 -1.79
N MET A 178 -7.77 9.90 -2.29
CA MET A 178 -7.34 10.41 -3.60
C MET A 178 -6.57 9.37 -4.40
N GLU A 179 -6.46 8.18 -3.84
CA GLU A 179 -5.73 7.04 -4.34
C GLU A 179 -6.21 6.70 -5.75
N ASP A 180 -7.52 6.63 -5.98
CA ASP A 180 -8.10 6.39 -7.30
C ASP A 180 -7.59 7.39 -8.35
N GLY A 181 -7.58 8.69 -8.00
CA GLY A 181 -7.12 9.73 -8.92
C GLY A 181 -5.63 9.59 -9.22
N VAL A 182 -4.80 9.37 -8.20
CA VAL A 182 -3.36 9.14 -8.38
C VAL A 182 -3.12 7.91 -9.27
N LEU A 183 -3.82 6.80 -8.99
CA LEU A 183 -3.71 5.56 -9.74
C LEU A 183 -4.16 5.73 -11.19
N GLU A 184 -5.29 6.39 -11.44
CA GLU A 184 -5.78 6.75 -12.77
C GLU A 184 -4.73 7.55 -13.55
N GLY A 185 -4.13 8.56 -12.93
CA GLY A 185 -3.07 9.37 -13.52
C GLY A 185 -1.82 8.57 -13.88
N VAL A 186 -1.39 7.66 -13.01
CA VAL A 186 -0.27 6.75 -13.29
C VAL A 186 -0.60 5.81 -14.46
N CYS A 187 -1.79 5.20 -14.44
CA CYS A 187 -2.26 4.28 -15.49
C CYS A 187 -2.41 4.95 -16.86
N GLU A 188 -2.69 6.25 -16.92
CA GLU A 188 -2.71 7.00 -18.19
C GLU A 188 -1.35 7.01 -18.89
N VAL A 189 -0.26 6.97 -18.11
CA VAL A 189 1.12 7.03 -18.64
C VAL A 189 1.65 5.65 -19.00
N ILE A 190 1.46 4.66 -18.12
CA ILE A 190 2.09 3.33 -18.26
C ILE A 190 1.14 2.24 -18.76
N GLY A 191 -0.14 2.58 -18.95
CA GLY A 191 -1.21 1.65 -19.29
C GLY A 191 -1.65 0.76 -18.13
N LYS A 192 -2.67 -0.07 -18.39
CA LYS A 192 -3.25 -1.02 -17.43
C LYS A 192 -2.70 -2.44 -17.66
N GLN A 193 -1.38 -2.60 -17.73
CA GLN A 193 -0.73 -3.93 -17.78
C GLN A 193 0.54 -4.03 -16.92
N THR A 194 1.11 -2.89 -16.55
CA THR A 194 2.30 -2.81 -15.71
C THR A 194 1.88 -2.87 -14.25
N PRO A 195 2.33 -3.85 -13.46
CA PRO A 195 1.90 -3.95 -12.07
C PRO A 195 2.24 -2.72 -11.25
N ILE A 196 1.37 -2.37 -10.31
CA ILE A 196 1.55 -1.30 -9.34
C ILE A 196 1.27 -1.89 -7.97
N ILE A 197 2.21 -1.72 -7.05
CA ILE A 197 2.00 -2.02 -5.64
C ILE A 197 2.46 -0.83 -4.80
N GLY A 198 1.90 -0.69 -3.61
CA GLY A 198 2.32 0.33 -2.68
C GLY A 198 1.21 0.69 -1.71
N GLY A 199 1.34 1.85 -1.11
CA GLY A 199 0.38 2.32 -0.12
C GLY A 199 0.49 3.80 0.15
N THR A 200 -0.44 4.29 0.94
CA THR A 200 -0.52 5.68 1.34
C THR A 200 0.23 5.94 2.64
N ALA A 201 0.82 7.14 2.73
CA ALA A 201 1.56 7.56 3.91
C ALA A 201 0.63 7.71 5.11
N GLY A 202 1.10 7.27 6.28
CA GLY A 202 0.36 7.30 7.55
C GLY A 202 1.07 8.12 8.62
N ASP A 203 0.38 8.32 9.75
CA ASP A 203 0.89 9.12 10.87
C ASP A 203 0.61 8.53 12.25
N ASP A 204 0.72 7.20 12.34
CA ASP A 204 0.25 6.38 13.47
C ASP A 204 -1.20 6.70 13.83
N ALA A 205 -1.96 6.93 12.76
CA ALA A 205 -3.39 7.18 12.74
C ALA A 205 -3.87 8.35 13.61
N ARG A 206 -3.03 9.38 13.70
CA ARG A 206 -3.43 10.68 14.23
C ARG A 206 -4.31 11.45 13.24
N LEU A 207 -4.20 11.12 11.95
CA LEU A 207 -4.90 11.72 10.81
C LEU A 207 -4.68 13.24 10.70
N ILE A 208 -3.48 13.69 11.07
CA ILE A 208 -3.07 15.11 11.09
C ILE A 208 -2.20 15.42 9.88
N LYS A 209 -1.15 14.64 9.65
CA LYS A 209 -0.16 14.89 8.60
C LYS A 209 0.72 13.68 8.35
N ASN A 210 1.04 13.44 7.09
CA ASN A 210 1.93 12.40 6.61
C ASN A 210 2.90 12.99 5.57
N TYR A 211 3.95 12.25 5.24
CA TYR A 211 5.02 12.71 4.35
C TYR A 211 5.54 11.60 3.47
N GLU A 212 6.02 12.01 2.29
CA GLU A 212 6.75 11.16 1.36
C GLU A 212 8.20 11.60 1.24
N PHE A 213 9.10 10.67 0.92
CA PHE A 213 10.54 10.90 0.84
C PHE A 213 11.07 10.49 -0.52
N ALA A 214 11.97 11.29 -1.07
CA ALA A 214 12.81 10.88 -2.20
C ALA A 214 14.15 11.59 -2.16
N ASP A 215 15.24 10.83 -2.25
CA ASP A 215 16.61 11.31 -2.41
C ASP A 215 16.99 12.47 -1.46
N GLY A 216 16.78 12.27 -0.17
CA GLY A 216 17.15 13.25 0.87
C GLY A 216 16.18 14.41 1.07
N LYS A 217 15.04 14.42 0.36
CA LYS A 217 14.01 15.45 0.49
C LYS A 217 12.72 14.88 1.07
N VAL A 218 12.13 15.67 1.96
CA VAL A 218 10.76 15.46 2.44
C VAL A 218 9.80 16.20 1.52
N TYR A 219 8.78 15.49 1.07
CA TYR A 219 7.65 16.04 0.32
C TYR A 219 6.41 15.99 1.20
N LYS A 220 5.54 16.98 0.97
CA LYS A 220 4.21 17.05 1.55
C LYS A 220 3.25 17.04 0.39
N ASP A 221 2.17 16.28 0.51
CA ASP A 221 1.14 16.27 -0.51
C ASP A 221 1.69 15.86 -1.90
N ALA A 222 2.49 14.77 -1.95
CA ALA A 222 3.14 14.33 -3.17
C ALA A 222 3.02 12.81 -3.41
N ALA A 223 2.72 12.42 -4.64
CA ALA A 223 2.83 11.05 -5.10
C ALA A 223 4.25 10.76 -5.58
N ILE A 224 4.85 9.69 -5.06
CA ILE A 224 6.14 9.15 -5.46
C ILE A 224 5.93 7.86 -6.23
N ALA A 225 6.34 7.85 -7.50
CA ALA A 225 6.37 6.64 -8.32
C ALA A 225 7.83 6.21 -8.52
N MET A 226 8.16 4.98 -8.16
CA MET A 226 9.43 4.34 -8.53
C MET A 226 9.16 3.29 -9.59
N ALA A 227 9.51 3.59 -10.83
CA ALA A 227 9.48 2.63 -11.92
C ALA A 227 10.68 1.70 -11.80
N ILE A 228 10.43 0.39 -11.77
CA ILE A 228 11.48 -0.63 -11.65
C ILE A 228 11.52 -1.42 -12.95
N TYR A 229 12.69 -1.52 -13.56
CA TYR A 229 12.98 -2.39 -14.71
C TYR A 229 13.90 -3.53 -14.26
N THR A 230 13.49 -4.77 -14.51
CA THR A 230 14.17 -5.94 -13.96
C THR A 230 14.33 -7.09 -14.94
N GLY A 231 15.47 -7.78 -14.85
CA GLY A 231 15.73 -9.06 -15.49
C GLY A 231 15.48 -10.26 -14.57
N LEU A 232 15.01 -10.01 -13.35
CA LEU A 232 14.63 -11.03 -12.38
C LEU A 232 13.15 -11.35 -12.52
N ARG A 233 12.74 -12.56 -12.14
CA ARG A 233 11.33 -12.90 -12.07
C ARG A 233 10.68 -12.18 -10.89
N THR A 234 9.51 -11.62 -11.14
CA THR A 234 8.67 -10.93 -10.17
C THR A 234 7.25 -11.48 -10.22
N GLY A 235 6.51 -11.29 -9.13
CA GLY A 235 5.11 -11.68 -9.07
C GLY A 235 4.34 -10.82 -8.08
N PHE A 236 3.04 -10.70 -8.32
CA PHE A 236 2.16 -9.79 -7.60
C PHE A 236 0.86 -10.50 -7.26
N GLU A 237 0.28 -10.11 -6.13
CA GLU A 237 -1.01 -10.62 -5.68
C GLU A 237 -1.57 -9.69 -4.61
N PHE A 238 -2.88 -9.75 -4.41
CA PHE A 238 -3.55 -9.11 -3.29
C PHE A 238 -4.53 -10.08 -2.62
N GLY A 239 -4.91 -9.75 -1.40
CA GLY A 239 -5.83 -10.55 -0.62
C GLY A 239 -6.70 -9.70 0.27
N HIS A 240 -7.92 -10.16 0.51
CA HIS A 240 -8.83 -9.55 1.47
C HIS A 240 -9.57 -10.61 2.28
N GLY A 241 -10.04 -10.20 3.47
CA GLY A 241 -10.66 -11.09 4.45
C GLY A 241 -12.18 -11.21 4.34
N TYR A 242 -12.76 -10.99 3.16
CA TYR A 242 -14.22 -10.87 3.01
C TYR A 242 -14.83 -12.00 2.19
N THR A 243 -16.09 -12.32 2.49
CA THR A 243 -16.97 -13.21 1.73
C THR A 243 -18.10 -12.42 1.09
N LEU A 244 -18.44 -12.80 -0.14
CA LEU A 244 -19.62 -12.30 -0.83
C LEU A 244 -20.89 -12.79 -0.13
N THR A 245 -21.92 -11.96 -0.07
CA THR A 245 -23.28 -12.34 0.34
C THR A 245 -24.25 -12.22 -0.83
N ASP A 246 -25.49 -12.69 -0.66
CA ASP A 246 -26.55 -12.59 -1.69
C ASP A 246 -27.20 -11.20 -1.75
N GLU A 247 -26.87 -10.29 -0.82
CA GLU A 247 -27.44 -8.95 -0.75
C GLU A 247 -26.67 -8.00 -1.70
N THR A 248 -27.40 -7.33 -2.59
CA THR A 248 -26.83 -6.39 -3.57
C THR A 248 -27.71 -5.15 -3.72
N CYS A 249 -27.15 -4.06 -4.24
CA CYS A 249 -27.90 -2.87 -4.64
C CYS A 249 -27.21 -2.17 -5.82
N VAL A 250 -27.94 -1.29 -6.51
CA VAL A 250 -27.44 -0.52 -7.64
C VAL A 250 -27.21 0.93 -7.23
N VAL A 251 -26.06 1.47 -7.61
CA VAL A 251 -25.76 2.90 -7.48
C VAL A 251 -26.57 3.66 -8.51
N THR A 252 -27.62 4.35 -8.06
CA THR A 252 -28.53 5.09 -8.95
C THR A 252 -28.18 6.56 -9.05
N LYS A 253 -27.46 7.10 -8.06
CA LYS A 253 -26.93 8.46 -8.11
C LYS A 253 -25.68 8.62 -7.25
N SER A 254 -24.59 9.08 -7.85
CA SER A 254 -23.34 9.37 -7.13
C SER A 254 -22.58 10.54 -7.76
N LYS A 255 -21.78 11.20 -6.96
CA LYS A 255 -20.85 12.23 -7.40
C LYS A 255 -19.55 12.11 -6.63
N ASP A 256 -18.46 11.89 -7.36
CA ASP A 256 -17.12 11.68 -6.80
C ASP A 256 -17.15 10.55 -5.73
N TYR A 257 -16.92 10.91 -4.46
CA TYR A 257 -16.90 10.00 -3.32
C TYR A 257 -18.24 9.86 -2.61
N VAL A 258 -19.26 10.62 -3.02
CA VAL A 258 -20.57 10.66 -2.37
C VAL A 258 -21.57 9.84 -3.17
N VAL A 259 -22.08 8.78 -2.57
CA VAL A 259 -23.24 8.04 -3.08
C VAL A 259 -24.50 8.63 -2.46
N HIS A 260 -25.34 9.20 -3.31
CA HIS A 260 -26.59 9.85 -2.90
C HIS A 260 -27.74 8.85 -2.86
N GLU A 261 -27.85 8.02 -3.90
CA GLU A 261 -28.98 7.10 -4.06
C GLU A 261 -28.52 5.70 -4.43
N LEU A 262 -29.04 4.72 -3.68
CA LEU A 262 -28.97 3.30 -3.99
C LEU A 262 -30.40 2.84 -4.30
N ASP A 263 -30.60 2.03 -5.34
CA ASP A 263 -31.93 1.54 -5.76
C ASP A 263 -33.03 2.63 -5.82
N GLY A 264 -32.67 3.85 -6.22
CA GLY A 264 -33.58 5.00 -6.31
C GLY A 264 -34.02 5.59 -4.97
N ARG A 265 -33.33 5.28 -3.87
CA ARG A 265 -33.61 5.75 -2.50
C ARG A 265 -32.36 6.28 -1.81
N PRO A 266 -32.48 7.09 -0.74
CA PRO A 266 -31.32 7.57 0.01
C PRO A 266 -30.36 6.43 0.40
N ALA A 267 -29.08 6.61 0.09
CA ALA A 267 -28.07 5.54 0.22
C ALA A 267 -28.02 4.93 1.64
N VAL A 268 -28.16 5.75 2.68
CA VAL A 268 -28.15 5.27 4.08
C VAL A 268 -29.32 4.34 4.39
N GLU A 269 -30.50 4.57 3.81
CA GLU A 269 -31.69 3.75 4.04
C GLU A 269 -31.53 2.36 3.44
N ILE A 270 -30.98 2.29 2.22
CA ILE A 270 -30.71 1.01 1.56
C ILE A 270 -29.61 0.26 2.29
N TYR A 271 -28.54 0.93 2.70
CA TYR A 271 -27.48 0.26 3.44
C TYR A 271 -27.98 -0.29 4.79
N ALA A 272 -28.77 0.50 5.55
CA ALA A 272 -29.41 0.02 6.77
C ALA A 272 -30.34 -1.19 6.50
N LYS A 273 -31.12 -1.16 5.41
CA LYS A 273 -31.98 -2.28 4.98
C LYS A 273 -31.16 -3.53 4.67
N ILE A 274 -30.07 -3.42 3.91
CA ILE A 274 -29.14 -4.51 3.58
C ILE A 274 -28.53 -5.12 4.85
N LEU A 275 -28.19 -4.27 5.83
CA LEU A 275 -27.68 -4.69 7.13
C LEU A 275 -28.78 -5.23 8.08
N LYS A 276 -30.06 -5.12 7.69
CA LYS A 276 -31.23 -5.47 8.52
C LYS A 276 -31.26 -4.68 9.85
N MET A 277 -30.85 -3.42 9.78
CA MET A 277 -30.79 -2.48 10.90
C MET A 277 -31.69 -1.25 10.64
N LYS A 278 -32.02 -0.51 11.69
CA LYS A 278 -32.60 0.84 11.53
C LYS A 278 -31.51 1.86 11.23
N VAL A 279 -31.86 2.94 10.53
CA VAL A 279 -30.91 4.03 10.26
C VAL A 279 -30.32 4.62 11.55
N ASP A 280 -31.13 4.79 12.59
CA ASP A 280 -30.68 5.32 13.89
C ASP A 280 -29.78 4.34 14.67
N GLU A 281 -29.79 3.05 14.31
CA GLU A 281 -28.88 2.03 14.87
C GLU A 281 -27.56 1.97 14.09
N LEU A 282 -27.61 2.28 12.79
CA LEU A 282 -26.44 2.33 11.91
C LEU A 282 -25.57 3.54 12.21
N TRP A 283 -26.17 4.71 12.39
CA TRP A 283 -25.47 5.97 12.60
C TRP A 283 -26.29 6.95 13.43
N THR A 284 -25.63 7.84 14.18
CA THR A 284 -26.30 8.93 14.91
C THR A 284 -25.77 10.32 14.52
N PRO A 285 -26.60 11.38 14.57
CA PRO A 285 -26.15 12.76 14.32
C PRO A 285 -24.97 13.21 15.18
N LYS A 286 -24.82 12.62 16.38
CA LYS A 286 -23.68 12.87 17.27
C LYS A 286 -22.36 12.39 16.67
N GLU A 287 -22.35 11.32 15.89
CA GLU A 287 -21.14 10.81 15.21
C GLU A 287 -20.68 11.74 14.09
N ASP A 288 -21.60 12.32 13.31
CA ASP A 288 -21.23 13.30 12.27
C ASP A 288 -20.72 14.62 12.87
N ILE A 289 -21.31 15.08 13.98
CA ILE A 289 -20.77 16.20 14.75
C ILE A 289 -19.39 15.83 15.30
N MET A 290 -19.23 14.64 15.90
CA MET A 290 -17.96 14.19 16.46
C MET A 290 -16.87 14.13 15.38
N MET A 291 -17.11 13.51 14.23
CA MET A 291 -16.16 13.43 13.11
C MET A 291 -15.80 14.79 12.50
N LYS A 292 -16.65 15.81 12.65
CA LYS A 292 -16.40 17.18 12.18
C LYS A 292 -15.61 18.06 13.15
N MET A 293 -15.43 17.64 14.41
CA MET A 293 -14.75 18.46 15.42
C MET A 293 -13.26 18.06 15.55
N ALA A 294 -12.37 19.06 15.68
CA ALA A 294 -10.94 18.89 15.96
C ALA A 294 -10.55 17.98 17.17
N PRO A 295 -11.36 17.80 18.24
CA PRO A 295 -11.10 16.81 19.29
C PRO A 295 -11.17 15.36 18.78
N PHE A 296 -11.78 15.11 17.62
CA PHE A 296 -11.79 13.78 17.00
C PHE A 296 -10.40 13.35 16.55
N ALA A 297 -9.49 14.24 16.13
CA ALA A 297 -8.09 13.85 15.87
C ALA A 297 -7.48 13.12 17.08
N LYS A 298 -7.73 13.61 18.30
CA LYS A 298 -7.25 12.96 19.54
C LYS A 298 -7.99 11.66 19.85
N LEU A 299 -9.27 11.56 19.50
CA LEU A 299 -10.08 10.35 19.70
C LEU A 299 -9.73 9.27 18.67
N ALA A 300 -9.66 9.63 17.39
CA ALA A 300 -9.14 8.86 16.26
C ALA A 300 -7.73 8.36 16.55
N THR A 301 -6.81 9.22 17.04
CA THR A 301 -5.47 8.79 17.46
C THR A 301 -5.55 7.63 18.47
N LYS A 302 -6.35 7.76 19.53
CA LYS A 302 -6.50 6.69 20.54
C LYS A 302 -7.16 5.43 19.96
N PHE A 303 -8.10 5.62 19.05
CA PHE A 303 -8.88 4.55 18.43
C PHE A 303 -8.04 3.73 17.47
N PHE A 304 -7.39 4.39 16.52
CA PHE A 304 -6.57 3.72 15.53
C PHE A 304 -5.20 3.30 16.07
N SER A 305 -4.72 3.83 17.21
CA SER A 305 -3.57 3.26 17.94
C SER A 305 -3.93 2.03 18.78
N GLY A 306 -5.10 1.41 18.58
CA GLY A 306 -5.55 0.23 19.34
C GLY A 306 -5.84 0.47 20.83
N LYS A 307 -5.87 1.73 21.30
CA LYS A 307 -6.06 2.11 22.72
C LYS A 307 -7.51 2.43 23.08
N MET A 308 -8.46 2.20 22.17
CA MET A 308 -9.90 2.41 22.38
C MET A 308 -10.70 1.23 21.80
N ASP A 309 -11.82 0.89 22.45
CA ASP A 309 -12.72 -0.16 21.99
C ASP A 309 -13.31 0.22 20.60
N PRO A 310 -13.19 -0.64 19.56
CA PRO A 310 -13.83 -0.46 18.26
C PRO A 310 -15.33 -0.12 18.33
N LYS A 311 -16.03 -0.52 19.40
CA LYS A 311 -17.45 -0.18 19.65
C LYS A 311 -17.71 1.30 19.96
N ALA A 312 -16.66 2.11 20.18
CA ALA A 312 -16.80 3.54 20.45
C ALA A 312 -17.17 4.39 19.24
N ILE A 313 -17.06 3.84 18.01
CA ILE A 313 -17.53 4.45 16.77
C ILE A 313 -18.36 3.39 16.02
N PRO A 314 -19.64 3.19 16.42
CA PRO A 314 -20.52 2.17 15.86
C PRO A 314 -20.49 2.07 14.34
N PHE A 315 -20.60 3.21 13.63
CA PHE A 315 -20.62 3.21 12.16
C PHE A 315 -19.35 2.58 11.57
N LEU A 316 -18.15 2.97 12.02
CA LEU A 316 -16.88 2.47 11.47
C LEU A 316 -16.67 0.96 11.75
N SER A 317 -17.16 0.48 12.89
CA SER A 317 -17.14 -0.95 13.24
C SER A 317 -18.08 -1.78 12.34
N ILE A 318 -19.26 -1.24 12.03
CA ILE A 318 -20.24 -1.90 11.15
C ILE A 318 -19.70 -1.99 9.72
N VAL A 319 -19.18 -0.89 9.18
CA VAL A 319 -18.72 -0.84 7.77
C VAL A 319 -17.46 -1.66 7.53
N THR A 320 -16.54 -1.74 8.50
CA THR A 320 -15.33 -2.58 8.37
C THR A 320 -15.64 -4.06 8.40
N THR A 321 -16.77 -4.45 9.01
CA THR A 321 -17.24 -5.85 9.03
C THR A 321 -18.23 -6.16 7.91
N ASN A 322 -18.88 -5.14 7.34
CA ASN A 322 -19.91 -5.27 6.30
C ASN A 322 -19.75 -4.23 5.16
N PRO A 323 -18.60 -4.17 4.46
CA PRO A 323 -18.41 -3.21 3.38
C PRO A 323 -19.15 -3.64 2.11
N PHE A 324 -19.05 -2.84 1.06
CA PHE A 324 -19.47 -3.22 -0.29
C PHE A 324 -18.29 -3.73 -1.12
N GLY A 325 -18.59 -4.46 -2.18
CA GLY A 325 -17.66 -4.94 -3.19
C GLY A 325 -18.16 -4.69 -4.60
N ILE A 326 -17.26 -4.29 -5.48
CA ILE A 326 -17.47 -4.15 -6.93
C ILE A 326 -16.61 -5.19 -7.64
N PHE A 327 -17.18 -5.89 -8.62
CA PHE A 327 -16.42 -6.81 -9.45
C PHE A 327 -15.62 -6.07 -10.53
N ASP A 328 -14.36 -6.45 -10.70
CA ASP A 328 -13.61 -6.12 -11.90
C ASP A 328 -13.91 -7.12 -13.03
N ILE A 329 -13.32 -6.88 -14.21
CA ILE A 329 -13.52 -7.72 -15.41
C ILE A 329 -12.93 -9.14 -15.28
N HIS A 330 -12.11 -9.38 -14.26
CA HIS A 330 -11.48 -10.67 -13.97
C HIS A 330 -12.22 -11.43 -12.86
N GLY A 331 -13.26 -10.85 -12.27
CA GLY A 331 -14.04 -11.44 -11.20
C GLY A 331 -13.46 -11.20 -9.80
N ASN A 332 -12.46 -10.33 -9.66
CA ASN A 332 -11.98 -9.92 -8.33
C ASN A 332 -12.90 -8.87 -7.73
N ILE A 333 -12.85 -8.75 -6.41
CA ILE A 333 -13.69 -7.84 -5.65
C ILE A 333 -12.83 -6.64 -5.20
N ALA A 334 -13.14 -5.46 -5.75
CA ALA A 334 -12.67 -4.18 -5.25
C ALA A 334 -13.54 -3.75 -4.08
N ILE A 335 -12.95 -3.56 -2.90
CA ILE A 335 -13.70 -3.19 -1.70
C ILE A 335 -14.08 -1.71 -1.76
N ARG A 336 -15.31 -1.40 -1.33
CA ARG A 336 -15.83 -0.04 -1.22
C ARG A 336 -16.34 0.19 0.20
N LEU A 337 -15.60 1.01 0.94
CA LEU A 337 -15.87 1.29 2.34
C LEU A 337 -16.58 2.65 2.49
N PRO A 338 -17.84 2.70 2.94
CA PRO A 338 -18.46 3.95 3.33
C PRO A 338 -17.85 4.44 4.65
N LEU A 339 -17.19 5.60 4.62
CA LEU A 339 -16.48 6.18 5.76
C LEU A 339 -17.42 6.90 6.73
N ARG A 340 -18.47 7.57 6.23
CA ARG A 340 -19.48 8.27 7.06
C ARG A 340 -20.81 8.48 6.35
N VAL A 341 -21.83 8.84 7.13
CA VAL A 341 -23.13 9.32 6.63
C VAL A 341 -23.09 10.84 6.45
N GLY A 342 -23.35 11.31 5.23
CA GLY A 342 -23.39 12.74 4.89
C GLY A 342 -24.82 13.29 4.89
N GLY A 343 -25.07 14.31 5.71
CA GLY A 343 -26.38 15.00 5.76
C GLY A 343 -27.55 14.09 6.16
N GLY A 344 -27.27 12.99 6.87
CA GLY A 344 -28.25 11.99 7.31
C GLY A 344 -28.87 11.16 6.18
N LYS A 345 -28.36 11.24 4.95
CA LYS A 345 -28.95 10.59 3.77
C LYS A 345 -27.94 9.86 2.88
N ASN A 346 -26.78 10.49 2.67
CA ASN A 346 -25.78 10.04 1.71
C ASN A 346 -24.73 9.17 2.40
N LEU A 347 -24.04 8.32 1.65
CA LEU A 347 -22.84 7.63 2.10
C LEU A 347 -21.61 8.24 1.43
N LEU A 348 -20.62 8.65 2.22
CA LEU A 348 -19.34 9.12 1.73
C LEU A 348 -18.35 7.96 1.78
N PHE A 349 -17.84 7.54 0.63
CA PHE A 349 -16.88 6.45 0.49
C PHE A 349 -15.43 6.96 0.55
N VAL A 350 -14.50 6.04 0.84
CA VAL A 350 -13.06 6.29 0.72
C VAL A 350 -12.68 6.40 -0.75
N GLU A 351 -13.12 5.44 -1.57
CA GLU A 351 -12.91 5.40 -3.01
C GLU A 351 -14.16 5.84 -3.79
N LYS A 352 -13.98 6.23 -5.05
CA LYS A 352 -15.10 6.60 -5.93
C LYS A 352 -15.96 5.38 -6.23
N VAL A 353 -17.27 5.63 -6.28
CA VAL A 353 -18.28 4.64 -6.62
C VAL A 353 -19.11 5.17 -7.80
N PRO A 354 -18.84 4.70 -9.04
CA PRO A 354 -19.55 5.18 -10.23
C PRO A 354 -21.05 4.85 -10.22
N GLU A 355 -21.85 5.69 -10.87
CA GLU A 355 -23.26 5.39 -11.14
C GLU A 355 -23.41 4.14 -12.01
N ASN A 356 -24.54 3.45 -11.85
CA ASN A 356 -24.90 2.19 -12.52
C ASN A 356 -24.03 0.98 -12.16
N MET A 357 -23.19 1.10 -11.12
CA MET A 357 -22.47 -0.04 -10.57
C MET A 357 -23.35 -0.85 -9.62
N VAL A 358 -23.17 -2.17 -9.64
CA VAL A 358 -23.74 -3.07 -8.62
C VAL A 358 -22.79 -3.14 -7.45
N LEU A 359 -23.26 -2.77 -6.26
CA LEU A 359 -22.58 -2.98 -5.00
C LEU A 359 -23.06 -4.28 -4.38
N ASN A 360 -22.11 -5.15 -4.05
CA ASN A 360 -22.38 -6.42 -3.39
C ASN A 360 -22.03 -6.29 -1.93
N LYS A 361 -22.94 -6.64 -1.01
CA LYS A 361 -22.62 -6.66 0.42
C LYS A 361 -21.59 -7.75 0.66
N LEU A 362 -20.53 -7.38 1.34
CA LEU A 362 -19.52 -8.30 1.83
C LEU A 362 -19.69 -8.49 3.34
N GLU A 363 -19.18 -9.61 3.83
CA GLU A 363 -19.05 -9.88 5.26
C GLU A 363 -17.63 -10.29 5.56
N ILE A 364 -17.11 -9.81 6.69
CA ILE A 364 -15.80 -10.22 7.16
C ILE A 364 -15.81 -11.71 7.55
N ASP A 365 -14.80 -12.44 7.11
CA ASP A 365 -14.53 -13.80 7.55
C ASP A 365 -13.22 -13.79 8.35
N PRO A 366 -13.27 -13.94 9.69
CA PRO A 366 -12.08 -13.92 10.54
C PRO A 366 -11.00 -14.94 10.14
N LYS A 367 -11.37 -16.06 9.50
CA LYS A 367 -10.40 -17.03 8.99
C LYS A 367 -9.70 -16.48 7.76
N LYS A 368 -10.47 -16.01 6.77
CA LYS A 368 -9.92 -15.41 5.55
C LYS A 368 -9.08 -14.17 5.82
N VAL A 369 -9.42 -13.40 6.84
CA VAL A 369 -8.62 -12.25 7.29
C VAL A 369 -7.18 -12.69 7.60
N VAL A 370 -7.01 -13.79 8.34
CA VAL A 370 -5.68 -14.34 8.70
C VAL A 370 -5.00 -14.96 7.48
N GLU A 371 -5.77 -15.69 6.67
CA GLU A 371 -5.25 -16.38 5.48
C GLU A 371 -4.91 -15.42 4.33
N ALA A 372 -5.47 -14.20 4.30
CA ALA A 372 -5.31 -13.26 3.19
C ALA A 372 -3.85 -12.89 2.91
N GLU A 373 -3.04 -12.65 3.95
CA GLU A 373 -1.60 -12.38 3.80
C GLU A 373 -0.85 -13.60 3.28
N GLU A 374 -1.03 -14.77 3.90
CA GLU A 374 -0.34 -15.98 3.49
C GLU A 374 -0.71 -16.37 2.04
N ASN A 375 -1.99 -16.25 1.68
CA ASN A 375 -2.49 -16.52 0.35
C ASN A 375 -1.95 -15.51 -0.68
N ALA A 376 -1.91 -14.22 -0.36
CA ALA A 376 -1.32 -13.21 -1.24
C ALA A 376 0.17 -13.49 -1.49
N ILE A 377 0.92 -13.86 -0.46
CA ILE A 377 2.35 -14.21 -0.60
C ILE A 377 2.54 -15.47 -1.44
N ILE A 378 1.73 -16.51 -1.21
CA ILE A 378 1.76 -17.73 -2.01
C ILE A 378 1.40 -17.44 -3.47
N GLY A 379 0.37 -16.62 -3.71
CA GLY A 379 -0.04 -16.19 -5.04
C GLY A 379 1.04 -15.40 -5.76
N ALA A 380 1.66 -14.42 -5.11
CA ALA A 380 2.77 -13.62 -5.67
C ALA A 380 4.01 -14.48 -5.95
N LYS A 381 4.33 -15.44 -5.07
CA LYS A 381 5.39 -16.44 -5.33
C LYS A 381 5.06 -17.30 -6.55
N ASN A 382 3.82 -17.79 -6.66
CA ASN A 382 3.40 -18.64 -7.76
C ASN A 382 3.40 -17.87 -9.09
N ASP A 383 2.99 -16.60 -9.05
CA ASP A 383 3.09 -15.67 -10.17
C ASP A 383 4.55 -15.43 -10.59
N ALA A 384 5.46 -15.28 -9.62
CA ALA A 384 6.90 -15.19 -9.87
C ALA A 384 7.54 -16.52 -10.30
N THR A 385 6.86 -17.64 -10.11
CA THR A 385 7.33 -19.02 -10.37
C THR A 385 8.64 -19.39 -9.67
N ALA A 386 8.99 -18.72 -8.56
CA ALA A 386 10.16 -19.00 -7.73
C ALA A 386 10.01 -18.38 -6.34
N ASP A 387 10.81 -18.84 -5.37
CA ASP A 387 10.77 -18.34 -4.00
C ASP A 387 11.22 -16.87 -3.91
N PRO A 388 10.61 -16.08 -3.00
CA PRO A 388 10.90 -14.66 -2.88
C PRO A 388 12.30 -14.44 -2.31
N LYS A 389 13.07 -13.54 -2.92
CA LYS A 389 14.28 -12.99 -2.30
C LYS A 389 14.01 -11.65 -1.63
N ILE A 390 13.09 -10.88 -2.19
CA ILE A 390 12.53 -9.66 -1.59
C ILE A 390 11.01 -9.80 -1.61
N LEU A 391 10.38 -9.45 -0.50
CA LEU A 391 8.95 -9.46 -0.30
C LEU A 391 8.49 -8.06 0.14
N PHE A 392 7.70 -7.41 -0.71
CA PHE A 392 7.01 -6.16 -0.41
C PHE A 392 5.63 -6.48 0.15
N ILE A 393 5.28 -5.91 1.31
CA ILE A 393 3.97 -6.09 1.96
C ILE A 393 3.40 -4.73 2.31
N PHE A 394 2.26 -4.37 1.71
CA PHE A 394 1.49 -3.19 2.10
C PHE A 394 0.15 -3.68 2.63
N ASP A 395 -0.09 -3.47 3.91
CA ASP A 395 -1.23 -4.03 4.63
C ASP A 395 -2.10 -2.93 5.21
N CYS A 396 -3.39 -2.93 4.93
CA CYS A 396 -4.30 -1.95 5.51
C CYS A 396 -4.31 -1.99 7.04
N SER A 397 -3.98 -0.87 7.68
CA SER A 397 -4.04 -0.71 9.14
C SER A 397 -5.45 -0.98 9.69
N LEU A 398 -6.51 -0.82 8.90
CA LEU A 398 -7.87 -1.20 9.30
C LEU A 398 -8.00 -2.70 9.56
N ARG A 399 -7.30 -3.57 8.82
CA ARG A 399 -7.28 -5.01 9.08
C ARG A 399 -6.66 -5.29 10.45
N LYS A 400 -5.53 -4.64 10.77
CA LYS A 400 -4.89 -4.74 12.10
C LYS A 400 -5.85 -4.33 13.21
N ILE A 401 -6.54 -3.21 13.05
CA ILE A 401 -7.36 -2.58 14.10
C ILE A 401 -8.69 -3.31 14.33
N PHE A 402 -9.35 -3.77 13.26
CA PHE A 402 -10.71 -4.29 13.33
C PHE A 402 -10.84 -5.80 13.13
N SER A 403 -9.80 -6.49 12.65
CA SER A 403 -9.97 -7.82 12.06
C SER A 403 -8.91 -8.85 12.47
N LEU A 404 -7.63 -8.49 12.43
CA LEU A 404 -6.48 -9.36 12.70
C LEU A 404 -6.08 -9.32 14.18
N GLY A 405 -5.80 -8.12 14.71
CA GLY A 405 -5.03 -7.90 15.93
C GLY A 405 -3.51 -7.98 15.70
N GLU A 406 -2.73 -7.27 16.51
CA GLU A 406 -1.26 -7.14 16.33
C GLU A 406 -0.53 -8.49 16.40
N GLU A 407 -0.88 -9.32 17.40
CA GLU A 407 -0.23 -10.61 17.63
C GLU A 407 -0.36 -11.58 16.44
N LYS A 408 -1.39 -11.44 15.61
CA LYS A 408 -1.58 -12.33 14.45
C LYS A 408 -0.69 -11.94 13.29
N LEU A 409 -0.53 -10.63 13.04
CA LEU A 409 0.37 -10.14 11.99
C LEU A 409 1.82 -10.55 12.30
N GLU A 410 2.25 -10.43 13.57
CA GLU A 410 3.57 -10.90 13.99
C GLU A 410 3.77 -12.40 13.71
N LYS A 411 2.80 -13.24 14.08
CA LYS A 411 2.82 -14.69 13.80
C LYS A 411 2.87 -15.01 12.31
N ILE A 412 2.18 -14.24 11.47
CA ILE A 412 2.22 -14.41 10.02
C ILE A 412 3.64 -14.08 9.50
N ILE A 413 4.23 -12.96 9.90
CA ILE A 413 5.61 -12.61 9.51
C ILE A 413 6.63 -13.65 9.99
N GLU A 414 6.49 -14.18 11.21
CA GLU A 414 7.32 -15.28 11.72
C GLU A 414 7.16 -16.56 10.89
N SER A 415 5.93 -16.94 10.54
CA SER A 415 5.60 -18.08 9.67
C SER A 415 6.28 -17.93 8.30
N ILE A 416 6.20 -16.73 7.71
CA ILE A 416 6.83 -16.40 6.43
C ILE A 416 8.35 -16.51 6.53
N LYS A 417 8.99 -15.96 7.58
CA LYS A 417 10.44 -16.06 7.77
C LYS A 417 10.90 -17.50 8.01
N LYS A 418 10.09 -18.33 8.67
CA LYS A 418 10.38 -19.76 8.81
C LYS A 418 10.31 -20.50 7.47
N LYS A 419 9.33 -20.16 6.64
CA LYS A 419 9.11 -20.77 5.31
C LYS A 419 10.13 -20.31 4.28
N TYR A 420 10.53 -19.05 4.34
CA TYR A 420 11.47 -18.40 3.43
C TYR A 420 12.58 -17.66 4.20
N PRO A 421 13.56 -18.39 4.77
CA PRO A 421 14.56 -17.80 5.67
C PRO A 421 15.43 -16.73 5.02
N ASP A 422 15.73 -16.89 3.72
CA ASP A 422 16.59 -15.98 2.96
C ASP A 422 15.87 -14.72 2.43
N THR A 423 14.56 -14.62 2.62
CA THR A 423 13.75 -13.50 2.14
C THR A 423 13.92 -12.27 3.01
N GLN A 424 14.05 -11.13 2.32
CA GLN A 424 14.05 -9.80 2.91
C GLN A 424 12.65 -9.19 2.76
N ILE A 425 12.01 -8.90 3.89
CA ILE A 425 10.66 -8.36 4.01
C ILE A 425 10.77 -6.87 4.29
N ILE A 426 10.03 -6.08 3.53
CA ILE A 426 9.92 -4.63 3.76
C ILE A 426 8.52 -4.16 3.37
N GLY A 427 7.94 -3.29 4.19
CA GLY A 427 6.55 -2.94 4.05
C GLY A 427 6.06 -2.06 5.19
N PHE A 428 4.76 -1.77 5.19
CA PHE A 428 4.15 -1.00 6.26
C PHE A 428 2.64 -1.16 6.32
N GLY A 429 2.07 -0.74 7.46
CA GLY A 429 0.65 -0.56 7.65
C GLY A 429 0.16 0.71 6.96
N SER A 430 -0.66 0.55 5.93
CA SER A 430 -1.17 1.63 5.06
C SER A 430 -2.62 1.99 5.39
N MET A 431 -3.10 3.15 4.95
CA MET A 431 -4.52 3.51 4.98
C MET A 431 -5.04 3.70 3.55
N GLY A 432 -4.86 2.67 2.73
CA GLY A 432 -5.10 2.70 1.29
C GLY A 432 -3.97 1.99 0.58
N GLU A 433 -4.27 0.87 -0.07
CA GLU A 433 -3.28 0.08 -0.77
C GLU A 433 -3.48 0.25 -2.27
N PHE A 434 -2.37 0.48 -2.98
CA PHE A 434 -2.38 0.40 -4.43
C PHE A 434 -2.11 -1.05 -4.81
N THR A 435 -3.04 -1.65 -5.54
CA THR A 435 -2.78 -2.94 -6.18
C THR A 435 -3.29 -2.93 -7.60
N PHE A 436 -2.39 -3.31 -8.49
CA PHE A 436 -2.72 -3.62 -9.85
C PHE A 436 -1.76 -4.71 -10.36
N ASP A 437 -2.31 -5.74 -11.00
CA ASP A 437 -1.55 -6.75 -11.73
C ASP A 437 -2.29 -7.15 -13.02
N ARG A 438 -1.89 -8.23 -13.70
CA ARG A 438 -2.62 -8.70 -14.90
C ARG A 438 -3.88 -9.49 -14.60
N LYS A 439 -4.06 -9.92 -13.36
CA LYS A 439 -5.20 -10.70 -12.90
C LYS A 439 -6.28 -9.81 -12.33
N SER A 440 -6.01 -8.53 -12.09
CA SER A 440 -6.92 -7.56 -11.48
C SER A 440 -6.94 -6.23 -12.24
N GLY A 441 -8.03 -5.49 -12.15
CA GLY A 441 -8.10 -4.09 -12.59
C GLY A 441 -7.29 -3.17 -11.65
N PRO A 442 -6.93 -1.94 -12.07
CA PRO A 442 -6.28 -0.99 -11.17
C PRO A 442 -7.22 -0.67 -10.02
N MET A 443 -6.78 -0.93 -8.80
CA MET A 443 -7.57 -0.65 -7.60
C MET A 443 -6.73 0.10 -6.58
N ALA A 444 -7.28 1.19 -6.07
CA ALA A 444 -7.02 1.57 -4.70
C ALA A 444 -8.02 0.82 -3.83
N ASN A 445 -7.53 0.12 -2.81
CA ASN A 445 -8.38 -0.67 -1.94
C ASN A 445 -8.20 -0.26 -0.50
N SER A 446 -9.31 -0.24 0.21
CA SER A 446 -9.38 -0.30 1.65
C SER A 446 -9.40 -1.77 2.10
N THR A 447 -8.88 -2.04 3.30
CA THR A 447 -8.95 -3.34 3.99
C THR A 447 -8.39 -4.54 3.21
N THR A 448 -7.36 -4.31 2.39
CA THR A 448 -6.69 -5.32 1.56
C THR A 448 -5.21 -5.43 1.97
N VAL A 449 -4.55 -6.53 1.57
CA VAL A 449 -3.09 -6.65 1.56
C VAL A 449 -2.60 -6.73 0.12
N SER A 450 -1.60 -5.93 -0.21
CA SER A 450 -0.90 -5.95 -1.50
C SER A 450 0.49 -6.54 -1.33
N VAL A 451 0.84 -7.52 -2.17
CA VAL A 451 2.13 -8.21 -2.10
C VAL A 451 2.87 -8.14 -3.43
N GLY A 452 4.17 -7.87 -3.36
CA GLY A 452 5.08 -7.98 -4.48
C GLY A 452 6.31 -8.81 -4.15
N VAL A 453 6.78 -9.57 -5.12
CA VAL A 453 7.95 -10.43 -4.98
C VAL A 453 9.00 -10.08 -6.04
N ILE A 454 10.27 -10.02 -5.62
CA ILE A 454 11.43 -10.16 -6.51
C ILE A 454 12.17 -11.44 -6.12
N THR A 455 12.50 -12.28 -7.09
CA THR A 455 13.23 -13.54 -6.87
C THR A 455 14.71 -13.40 -7.20
N ASP A 456 15.52 -14.40 -6.84
CA ASP A 456 16.92 -14.49 -7.29
C ASP A 456 17.06 -15.11 -8.70
N LYS A 457 15.95 -15.45 -9.35
CA LYS A 457 15.91 -16.11 -10.66
C LYS A 457 15.85 -15.11 -11.79
N LEU A 458 16.68 -15.29 -12.81
CA LEU A 458 16.59 -14.53 -14.04
C LEU A 458 15.36 -14.96 -14.84
N VAL A 459 14.82 -14.05 -15.65
CA VAL A 459 13.72 -14.36 -16.57
C VAL A 459 14.06 -15.40 -17.65
N THR A 460 15.36 -15.68 -17.84
CA THR A 460 15.86 -16.67 -18.81
C THR A 460 15.89 -18.10 -18.28
N GLU A 461 15.99 -18.24 -16.96
CA GLU A 461 15.73 -19.51 -16.26
C GLU A 461 14.24 -19.76 -16.29
#